data_AF-A0A533XM28-F1
#
_entry.id   AF-A0A533XM28-F1
#
_cell.length_a   1.000
_cell.length_b   1.000
_cell.length_c   1.000
_cell.angle_alpha   90.00
_cell.angle_beta   90.00
_cell.angle_gamma   90.00
#
_symmetry.space_group_name_H-M   'P 1'
#
loop_
_entity.id
_entity.type
_entity.pdbx_description
1 polymer ?
#
loop_
_entity_poly.entity_id
_entity_poly.type
_entity_poly.pdbx_seq_one_letter_code
_entity_poly.pdbx_strand_id
1 'polypeptide(L)'
;MSRRLLNIAQERKTTLNDLRLNAAGTLVTGSAVIKGILSEPAGFNASVTTTVFQVESLISSLPLDLLREHGLEFLKTSEVGGPIKLVSLRISGNPDREQPVTVQGEVELLGDHAVIGSKRVPLSEVRGLLRFDTDRIGIERLTGKYGEAQAISGRGEISHLTEAPELYLAVKGIVSAPELAAIVARFAPPPVLPNGPGGLSGLAGEAGATVLLAGSLEHLEDLDVEWELDARAIGFADPRVGFPLSQVYGKVHSISHGIAFEQMTGLLGKTALTVNGNIRYPQQEKILYDFTAAGRGDANELLIMLGGAVPATTIVDGTTEFKASLSGPADLLRVTGNLDLTQTGVVSGDGWGKVKGVTSDAEFALHLISPNRVRLDRVFFE
;
A
#
# COMPACT_ATOMS: atom_id res chain seq x y z
N MET A 1 27.79 -38.50 -70.98
CA MET A 1 28.40 -37.47 -70.11
C MET A 1 27.36 -36.37 -69.87
N SER A 2 26.57 -36.53 -68.81
CA SER A 2 26.65 -35.77 -67.55
C SER A 2 25.94 -34.40 -67.60
N ARG A 3 24.60 -34.44 -67.54
CA ARG A 3 23.78 -33.38 -66.94
C ARG A 3 23.72 -33.68 -65.44
N ARG A 4 24.39 -32.89 -64.59
CA ARG A 4 24.19 -32.85 -63.13
C ARG A 4 23.59 -31.48 -62.79
N LEU A 5 22.29 -31.46 -62.52
CA LEU A 5 21.69 -31.34 -61.19
C LEU A 5 21.61 -29.89 -60.71
N LEU A 6 20.54 -29.23 -61.16
CA LEU A 6 19.91 -28.12 -60.45
C LEU A 6 19.46 -28.67 -59.09
N ASN A 7 20.15 -28.28 -58.01
CA ASN A 7 19.74 -28.62 -56.66
C ASN A 7 18.69 -27.59 -56.22
N ILE A 8 17.42 -27.84 -56.56
CA ILE A 8 16.30 -27.13 -55.96
C ILE A 8 15.99 -27.87 -54.65
N ALA A 9 16.63 -27.48 -53.55
CA ALA A 9 16.11 -27.79 -52.24
C ALA A 9 14.82 -26.96 -52.07
N GLN A 10 13.67 -27.55 -52.41
CA GLN A 10 12.39 -26.97 -52.03
C GLN A 10 12.29 -27.03 -50.51
N GLU A 11 12.43 -25.89 -49.84
CA GLU A 11 12.07 -25.74 -48.43
C GLU A 11 10.61 -26.18 -48.25
N ARG A 12 10.40 -27.35 -47.64
CA ARG A 12 9.06 -27.81 -47.29
C ARG A 12 8.56 -26.99 -46.11
N LYS A 13 7.65 -26.06 -46.41
CA LYS A 13 6.87 -25.30 -45.42
C LYS A 13 5.48 -25.91 -45.32
N THR A 14 5.14 -26.45 -44.15
CA THR A 14 3.77 -26.87 -43.84
C THR A 14 3.11 -25.80 -42.99
N THR A 15 1.94 -25.34 -43.43
CA THR A 15 1.14 -24.33 -42.72
C THR A 15 -0.17 -25.00 -42.31
N LEU A 16 -0.41 -25.10 -41.01
CA LEU A 16 -1.71 -25.42 -40.43
C LEU A 16 -2.45 -24.11 -40.14
N ASN A 17 -3.55 -23.90 -40.85
CA ASN A 17 -4.48 -22.81 -40.58
C ASN A 17 -5.72 -23.39 -39.87
N ASP A 18 -6.40 -22.58 -39.06
CA ASP A 18 -7.65 -22.93 -38.37
C ASP A 18 -7.57 -24.11 -37.40
N LEU A 19 -6.48 -24.17 -36.63
CA LEU A 19 -6.30 -25.13 -35.56
C LEU A 19 -7.37 -24.88 -34.48
N ARG A 20 -8.20 -25.88 -34.19
CA ARG A 20 -9.25 -25.83 -33.16
C ARG A 20 -9.05 -26.99 -32.19
N LEU A 21 -8.71 -26.68 -30.95
CA LEU A 21 -8.51 -27.67 -29.89
C LEU A 21 -9.39 -27.31 -28.70
N ASN A 22 -9.91 -28.31 -28.00
CA ASN A 22 -10.52 -28.13 -26.70
C ASN A 22 -9.50 -28.56 -25.64
N ALA A 23 -8.98 -27.59 -24.88
CA ALA A 23 -7.96 -27.82 -23.86
C ALA A 23 -8.29 -26.99 -22.63
N ALA A 24 -8.10 -27.54 -21.43
CA ALA A 24 -8.44 -26.90 -20.15
C ALA A 24 -9.86 -26.29 -20.10
N GLY A 25 -10.82 -26.93 -20.79
CA GLY A 25 -12.22 -26.48 -20.85
C GLY A 25 -12.48 -25.27 -21.76
N THR A 26 -11.51 -24.87 -22.60
CA THR A 26 -11.64 -23.72 -23.51
C THR A 26 -11.36 -24.08 -24.97
N LEU A 27 -12.01 -23.35 -25.88
CA LEU A 27 -11.73 -23.44 -27.30
C LEU A 27 -10.46 -22.64 -27.60
N VAL A 28 -9.42 -23.36 -27.97
CA VAL A 28 -8.14 -22.85 -28.41
C VAL A 28 -8.15 -22.78 -29.93
N THR A 29 -8.03 -21.58 -30.48
CA THR A 29 -7.94 -21.35 -31.92
C THR A 29 -6.55 -20.87 -32.31
N GLY A 30 -6.03 -21.28 -33.46
CA GLY A 30 -4.70 -20.85 -33.85
C GLY A 30 -4.25 -21.26 -35.25
N SER A 31 -2.99 -20.95 -35.53
CA SER A 31 -2.28 -21.38 -36.72
C SER A 31 -0.87 -21.80 -36.34
N ALA A 32 -0.31 -22.75 -37.08
CA ALA A 32 1.05 -23.23 -36.88
C ALA A 32 1.76 -23.36 -38.21
N VAL A 33 3.00 -22.89 -38.26
CA VAL A 33 3.88 -23.00 -39.43
C VAL A 33 5.09 -23.80 -39.01
N ILE A 34 5.33 -24.90 -39.71
CA ILE A 34 6.54 -25.70 -39.58
C ILE A 34 7.33 -25.52 -40.87
N LYS A 35 8.56 -25.01 -40.75
CA LYS A 35 9.52 -24.85 -41.83
C LYS A 35 10.58 -25.93 -41.72
N GLY A 36 11.11 -26.34 -42.87
CA GLY A 36 12.27 -27.21 -42.92
C GLY A 36 11.98 -28.66 -42.49
N ILE A 37 10.76 -29.17 -42.72
CA ILE A 37 10.47 -30.60 -42.46
C ILE A 37 11.41 -31.44 -43.34
N LEU A 38 12.41 -32.08 -42.72
CA LEU A 38 13.49 -32.86 -43.35
C LEU A 38 14.57 -32.01 -44.09
N SER A 39 14.77 -30.75 -43.70
CA SER A 39 15.83 -29.87 -44.25
C SER A 39 16.30 -28.84 -43.24
N GLU A 40 17.61 -28.62 -43.12
CA GLU A 40 18.16 -27.61 -42.21
C GLU A 40 18.08 -26.19 -42.80
N PRO A 41 17.73 -25.16 -41.99
CA PRO A 41 17.30 -25.24 -40.59
C PRO A 41 15.78 -25.52 -40.46
N ALA A 42 15.41 -26.54 -39.69
CA ALA A 42 14.03 -26.74 -39.27
C ALA A 42 13.59 -25.64 -38.30
N GLY A 43 12.30 -25.32 -38.26
CA GLY A 43 11.79 -24.35 -37.31
C GLY A 43 10.28 -24.38 -37.24
N PHE A 44 9.73 -23.97 -36.11
CA PHE A 44 8.29 -23.87 -35.93
C PHE A 44 7.90 -22.48 -35.40
N ASN A 45 6.69 -22.07 -35.75
CA ASN A 45 6.03 -20.89 -35.21
C ASN A 45 4.54 -21.22 -35.06
N ALA A 46 4.00 -21.15 -33.86
CA ALA A 46 2.59 -21.31 -33.58
C ALA A 46 2.03 -20.01 -33.00
N SER A 47 0.84 -19.60 -33.43
CA SER A 47 0.10 -18.48 -32.89
C SER A 47 -1.29 -18.95 -32.47
N VAL A 48 -1.65 -18.69 -31.22
CA VAL A 48 -2.84 -19.23 -30.55
C VAL A 48 -3.60 -18.13 -29.80
N THR A 49 -4.92 -18.24 -29.76
CA THR A 49 -5.85 -17.38 -29.01
C THR A 49 -6.93 -18.25 -28.37
N THR A 50 -7.57 -17.79 -27.31
CA THR A 50 -8.69 -18.55 -26.68
C THR A 50 -9.97 -17.74 -26.58
N THR A 51 -11.09 -18.44 -26.40
CA THR A 51 -12.28 -17.87 -25.75
C THR A 51 -12.01 -17.59 -24.27
N VAL A 52 -12.89 -16.82 -23.61
CA VAL A 52 -12.83 -16.61 -22.16
C VAL A 52 -12.92 -17.95 -21.43
N PHE A 53 -12.08 -18.15 -20.42
CA PHE A 53 -12.05 -19.35 -19.61
C PHE A 53 -11.67 -19.05 -18.16
N GLN A 54 -11.86 -20.02 -17.29
CA GLN A 54 -11.62 -19.88 -15.86
C GLN A 54 -10.17 -20.20 -15.50
N VAL A 55 -9.46 -19.26 -14.86
CA VAL A 55 -8.03 -19.42 -14.52
C VAL A 55 -7.78 -20.59 -13.57
N GLU A 56 -8.73 -20.89 -12.68
CA GLU A 56 -8.64 -22.01 -11.76
C GLU A 56 -8.55 -23.36 -12.50
N SER A 57 -9.14 -23.47 -13.70
CA SER A 57 -9.04 -24.69 -14.52
C SER A 57 -7.62 -24.87 -15.06
N LEU A 58 -6.95 -23.77 -15.42
CA LEU A 58 -5.55 -23.78 -15.85
C LEU A 58 -4.62 -24.11 -14.69
N ILE A 59 -4.77 -23.41 -13.56
CA ILE A 59 -3.96 -23.66 -12.35
C ILE A 59 -4.13 -25.11 -11.91
N SER A 60 -5.34 -25.65 -11.92
CA SER A 60 -5.61 -27.04 -11.55
C SER A 60 -4.93 -28.06 -12.48
N SER A 61 -4.75 -27.73 -13.75
CA SER A 61 -4.11 -28.60 -14.74
C SER A 61 -2.57 -28.67 -14.63
N LEU A 62 -1.95 -27.70 -13.95
CA LEU A 62 -0.49 -27.66 -13.79
C LEU A 62 -0.03 -28.68 -12.72
N PRO A 63 1.00 -29.50 -13.01
CA PRO A 63 1.62 -30.39 -12.02
C PRO A 63 2.17 -29.60 -10.83
N LEU A 64 1.99 -30.13 -9.62
CA LEU A 64 2.46 -29.46 -8.41
C LEU A 64 3.99 -29.33 -8.37
N ASP A 65 4.72 -30.35 -8.87
CA ASP A 65 6.17 -30.34 -8.90
C ASP A 65 6.71 -29.20 -9.77
N LEU A 66 6.06 -28.93 -10.91
CA LEU A 66 6.40 -27.78 -11.77
C LEU A 66 6.21 -26.45 -11.04
N LEU A 67 5.14 -26.31 -10.25
CA LEU A 67 4.91 -25.07 -9.48
C LEU A 67 5.94 -24.90 -8.37
N ARG A 68 6.36 -25.99 -7.72
CA ARG A 68 7.38 -25.97 -6.66
C ARG A 68 8.76 -25.61 -7.19
N GLU A 69 9.15 -26.20 -8.32
CA GLU A 69 10.43 -25.93 -8.98
C GLU A 69 10.62 -24.44 -9.31
N HIS A 70 9.53 -23.69 -9.44
CA HIS A 70 9.54 -22.28 -9.82
C HIS A 70 8.98 -21.37 -8.73
N GLY A 71 8.81 -21.83 -7.47
CA GLY A 71 8.33 -20.95 -6.40
C GLY A 71 6.89 -20.46 -6.54
N LEU A 72 6.08 -21.04 -7.43
CA LEU A 72 4.70 -20.65 -7.73
C LEU A 72 3.65 -21.50 -7.00
N GLU A 73 4.06 -22.22 -5.96
CA GLU A 73 3.18 -23.10 -5.18
C GLU A 73 2.03 -22.34 -4.49
N PHE A 74 2.24 -21.04 -4.20
CA PHE A 74 1.22 -20.17 -3.63
C PHE A 74 -0.04 -20.09 -4.50
N LEU A 75 0.05 -20.30 -5.82
CA LEU A 75 -1.11 -20.27 -6.72
C LEU A 75 -2.13 -21.36 -6.40
N LYS A 76 -1.71 -22.49 -5.82
CA LYS A 76 -2.61 -23.57 -5.40
C LYS A 76 -3.28 -23.30 -4.06
N THR A 77 -2.67 -22.47 -3.20
CA THR A 77 -3.18 -22.15 -1.87
C THR A 77 -3.95 -20.83 -1.81
N SER A 78 -3.79 -19.98 -2.83
CA SER A 78 -4.29 -18.61 -2.85
C SER A 78 -5.74 -18.43 -3.34
N GLU A 79 -6.54 -19.50 -3.40
CA GLU A 79 -7.95 -19.47 -3.85
C GLU A 79 -8.16 -18.63 -5.13
N VAL A 80 -7.21 -18.68 -6.07
CA VAL A 80 -7.21 -17.85 -7.28
C VAL A 80 -8.27 -18.36 -8.25
N GLY A 81 -9.13 -17.47 -8.74
CA GLY A 81 -10.16 -17.83 -9.70
C GLY A 81 -10.68 -16.65 -10.49
N GLY A 82 -11.39 -16.96 -11.57
CA GLY A 82 -12.06 -15.95 -12.39
C GLY A 82 -11.78 -16.01 -13.89
N PRO A 83 -12.50 -15.18 -14.66
CA PRO A 83 -12.46 -15.21 -16.10
C PRO A 83 -11.21 -14.54 -16.65
N ILE A 84 -10.43 -15.28 -17.43
CA ILE A 84 -9.29 -14.78 -18.19
C ILE A 84 -9.47 -15.05 -19.69
N LYS A 85 -8.73 -14.31 -20.51
CA LYS A 85 -8.69 -14.49 -21.96
C LYS A 85 -7.26 -14.44 -22.47
N LEU A 86 -6.82 -15.50 -23.15
CA LEU A 86 -5.55 -15.50 -23.87
C LEU A 86 -5.74 -14.74 -25.19
N VAL A 87 -5.33 -13.47 -25.20
CA VAL A 87 -5.43 -12.57 -26.35
C VAL A 87 -4.48 -13.02 -27.46
N SER A 88 -3.26 -13.42 -27.09
CA SER A 88 -2.30 -14.00 -28.01
C SER A 88 -1.28 -14.87 -27.30
N LEU A 89 -0.83 -15.93 -27.97
CA LEU A 89 0.31 -16.75 -27.58
C LEU A 89 1.08 -17.11 -28.85
N ARG A 90 2.35 -16.76 -28.89
CA ARG A 90 3.30 -17.10 -29.94
C ARG A 90 4.38 -17.98 -29.36
N ILE A 91 4.59 -19.12 -30.00
CA ILE A 91 5.63 -20.07 -29.63
C ILE A 91 6.50 -20.28 -30.86
N SER A 92 7.80 -20.05 -30.74
CA SER A 92 8.75 -20.30 -31.83
C SER A 92 10.01 -20.97 -31.34
N GLY A 93 10.57 -21.87 -32.15
CA GLY A 93 11.80 -22.57 -31.82
C GLY A 93 12.38 -23.32 -33.00
N ASN A 94 13.56 -23.87 -32.78
CA ASN A 94 14.24 -24.74 -33.72
C ASN A 94 14.51 -26.08 -33.03
N PRO A 95 13.88 -27.19 -33.48
CA PRO A 95 14.05 -28.50 -32.84
C PRO A 95 15.47 -29.08 -33.01
N ASP A 96 16.24 -28.61 -34.00
CA ASP A 96 17.56 -29.14 -34.34
C ASP A 96 18.72 -28.36 -33.69
N ARG A 97 18.42 -27.29 -32.93
CA ARG A 97 19.44 -26.49 -32.22
C ARG A 97 19.14 -26.47 -30.74
N GLU A 98 20.18 -26.39 -29.91
CA GLU A 98 20.09 -26.06 -28.47
C GLU A 98 19.53 -24.65 -28.20
N GLN A 99 18.92 -23.99 -29.20
CA GLN A 99 18.29 -22.69 -29.01
C GLN A 99 16.99 -22.87 -28.21
N PRO A 100 16.79 -22.09 -27.14
CA PRO A 100 15.61 -22.22 -26.31
C PRO A 100 14.34 -21.91 -27.11
N VAL A 101 13.25 -22.61 -26.77
CA VAL A 101 11.93 -22.29 -27.28
C VAL A 101 11.53 -20.91 -26.76
N THR A 102 11.22 -20.01 -27.68
CA THR A 102 10.71 -18.68 -27.36
C THR A 102 9.20 -18.72 -27.21
N VAL A 103 8.71 -18.20 -26.09
CA VAL A 103 7.29 -18.04 -25.80
C VAL A 103 7.02 -16.57 -25.57
N GLN A 104 5.94 -16.04 -26.16
CA GLN A 104 5.45 -14.69 -25.94
C GLN A 104 3.92 -14.68 -25.96
N GLY A 105 3.28 -13.91 -25.10
CA GLY A 105 1.83 -13.84 -25.11
C GLY A 105 1.24 -12.68 -24.31
N GLU A 106 -0.08 -12.59 -24.40
CA GLU A 106 -0.88 -11.56 -23.75
C GLU A 106 -2.14 -12.22 -23.17
N VAL A 107 -2.37 -12.03 -21.87
CA VAL A 107 -3.55 -12.49 -21.13
C VAL A 107 -4.29 -11.28 -20.57
N GLU A 108 -5.60 -11.25 -20.76
CA GLU A 108 -6.49 -10.25 -20.19
C GLU A 108 -7.23 -10.84 -18.97
N LEU A 109 -7.16 -10.12 -17.84
CA LEU A 109 -7.88 -10.41 -16.59
C LEU A 109 -9.21 -9.65 -16.60
N LEU A 110 -10.33 -10.34 -16.37
CA LEU A 110 -11.69 -9.78 -16.60
C LEU A 110 -12.52 -9.58 -15.33
N GLY A 111 -11.99 -9.94 -14.16
CA GLY A 111 -12.68 -9.79 -12.88
C GLY A 111 -12.28 -10.87 -11.89
N ASP A 112 -10.99 -11.17 -11.86
CA ASP A 112 -10.41 -12.25 -11.08
C ASP A 112 -10.48 -11.96 -9.58
N HIS A 113 -10.36 -13.00 -8.79
CA HIS A 113 -10.33 -12.95 -7.34
C HIS A 113 -9.25 -13.88 -6.81
N ALA A 114 -8.77 -13.56 -5.61
CA ALA A 114 -7.78 -14.38 -4.91
C ALA A 114 -7.82 -14.08 -3.41
N VAL A 115 -7.28 -14.99 -2.61
CA VAL A 115 -7.00 -14.79 -1.19
C VAL A 115 -5.54 -15.13 -0.96
N ILE A 116 -4.67 -14.11 -0.97
CA ILE A 116 -3.21 -14.28 -0.94
C ILE A 116 -2.66 -13.94 0.45
N GLY A 117 -1.65 -14.70 0.87
CA GLY A 117 -0.84 -14.43 2.07
C GLY A 117 -1.52 -14.82 3.38
N SER A 118 -0.74 -14.78 4.46
CA SER A 118 -1.16 -15.25 5.80
C SER A 118 -2.34 -14.46 6.40
N LYS A 119 -2.51 -13.20 5.98
CA LYS A 119 -3.60 -12.33 6.45
C LYS A 119 -4.93 -12.57 5.73
N ARG A 120 -4.93 -13.38 4.67
CA ARG A 120 -6.11 -13.82 3.91
C ARG A 120 -7.09 -12.68 3.57
N VAL A 121 -6.56 -11.57 3.09
CA VAL A 121 -7.40 -10.44 2.67
C VAL A 121 -7.86 -10.70 1.24
N PRO A 122 -9.17 -10.63 0.96
CA PRO A 122 -9.67 -10.93 -0.38
C PRO A 122 -9.23 -9.86 -1.38
N LEU A 123 -8.69 -10.32 -2.50
CA LEU A 123 -8.57 -9.59 -3.74
C LEU A 123 -9.79 -9.91 -4.59
N SER A 124 -10.43 -8.88 -5.15
CA SER A 124 -11.62 -9.06 -5.99
C SER A 124 -11.69 -8.04 -7.11
N GLU A 125 -12.50 -8.34 -8.12
CA GLU A 125 -12.70 -7.49 -9.29
C GLU A 125 -11.37 -7.15 -10.00
N VAL A 126 -10.39 -8.06 -9.94
CA VAL A 126 -9.06 -7.84 -10.49
C VAL A 126 -9.14 -7.84 -12.01
N ARG A 127 -8.69 -6.74 -12.62
CA ARG A 127 -8.64 -6.56 -14.06
C ARG A 127 -7.29 -6.00 -14.46
N GLY A 128 -6.82 -6.34 -15.65
CA GLY A 128 -5.52 -5.93 -16.13
C GLY A 128 -5.07 -6.71 -17.34
N LEU A 129 -3.87 -6.38 -17.82
CA LEU A 129 -3.23 -7.03 -18.94
C LEU A 129 -1.89 -7.61 -18.48
N LEU A 130 -1.70 -8.90 -18.68
CA LEU A 130 -0.44 -9.59 -18.46
C LEU A 130 0.23 -9.84 -19.81
N ARG A 131 1.46 -9.40 -19.97
CA ARG A 131 2.30 -9.68 -21.14
C ARG A 131 3.45 -10.52 -20.71
N PHE A 132 3.58 -11.71 -21.27
CA PHE A 132 4.64 -12.61 -20.86
C PHE A 132 5.55 -12.94 -22.03
N ASP A 133 6.81 -13.17 -21.71
CA ASP A 133 7.77 -13.81 -22.59
C ASP A 133 8.32 -15.07 -21.93
N THR A 134 9.54 -15.49 -22.30
CA THR A 134 10.13 -16.74 -21.81
C THR A 134 10.55 -16.65 -20.34
N ASP A 135 10.81 -15.44 -19.83
CA ASP A 135 11.35 -15.25 -18.48
C ASP A 135 10.69 -14.10 -17.70
N ARG A 136 9.76 -13.35 -18.32
CA ARG A 136 9.11 -12.19 -17.70
C ARG A 136 7.61 -12.18 -17.88
N ILE A 137 6.89 -11.63 -16.90
CA ILE A 137 5.47 -11.25 -16.98
C ILE A 137 5.35 -9.76 -16.66
N GLY A 138 5.18 -8.91 -17.66
CA GLY A 138 4.77 -7.53 -17.47
C GLY A 138 3.30 -7.42 -17.06
N ILE A 139 3.02 -6.63 -16.03
CA ILE A 139 1.69 -6.34 -15.51
C ILE A 139 1.34 -4.91 -15.90
N GLU A 140 0.26 -4.73 -16.66
CA GLU A 140 -0.21 -3.42 -17.12
C GLU A 140 -1.67 -3.19 -16.73
N ARG A 141 -2.01 -1.94 -16.40
CA ARG A 141 -3.40 -1.49 -16.18
C ARG A 141 -4.14 -2.31 -15.11
N LEU A 142 -3.43 -2.73 -14.06
CA LEU A 142 -4.01 -3.50 -12.97
C LEU A 142 -4.99 -2.61 -12.18
N THR A 143 -6.20 -3.11 -11.95
CA THR A 143 -7.23 -2.49 -11.11
C THR A 143 -7.94 -3.58 -10.32
N GLY A 144 -8.59 -3.23 -9.22
CA GLY A 144 -9.38 -4.18 -8.43
C GLY A 144 -9.61 -3.67 -7.01
N LYS A 145 -9.94 -4.59 -6.11
CA LYS A 145 -10.14 -4.31 -4.69
C LYS A 145 -9.27 -5.21 -3.82
N TYR A 146 -8.75 -4.65 -2.73
CA TYR A 146 -8.08 -5.36 -1.65
C TYR A 146 -8.85 -5.09 -0.36
N GLY A 147 -9.65 -6.06 0.09
CA GLY A 147 -10.72 -5.75 1.05
C GLY A 147 -11.67 -4.72 0.43
N GLU A 148 -11.91 -3.62 1.15
CA GLU A 148 -12.71 -2.49 0.64
C GLU A 148 -11.85 -1.38 0.00
N ALA A 149 -10.52 -1.51 0.01
CA ALA A 149 -9.62 -0.56 -0.63
C ALA A 149 -9.61 -0.76 -2.15
N GLN A 150 -9.70 0.32 -2.91
CA GLN A 150 -9.77 0.26 -4.37
C GLN A 150 -8.42 0.55 -5.00
N ALA A 151 -7.90 -0.37 -5.81
CA ALA A 151 -6.76 -0.13 -6.70
C ALA A 151 -7.26 0.50 -8.01
N ILE A 152 -6.85 1.74 -8.27
CA ILE A 152 -7.24 2.52 -9.45
C ILE A 152 -6.26 2.38 -10.60
N SER A 153 -5.01 2.04 -10.32
CA SER A 153 -4.00 1.75 -11.33
C SER A 153 -2.86 0.96 -10.72
N GLY A 154 -2.38 -0.06 -11.42
CA GLY A 154 -1.17 -0.77 -11.04
C GLY A 154 -0.37 -1.17 -12.26
N ARG A 155 0.95 -1.24 -12.08
CA ARG A 155 1.91 -1.68 -13.09
C ARG A 155 3.06 -2.37 -12.39
N GLY A 156 3.57 -3.42 -13.02
CA GLY A 156 4.67 -4.19 -12.45
C GLY A 156 5.27 -5.14 -13.45
N GLU A 157 6.16 -5.98 -12.95
CA GLU A 157 6.65 -7.15 -13.63
C GLU A 157 6.95 -8.28 -12.65
N ILE A 158 6.88 -9.50 -13.15
CA ILE A 158 7.51 -10.67 -12.55
C ILE A 158 8.68 -11.02 -13.46
N SER A 159 9.89 -11.09 -12.91
CA SER A 159 11.11 -11.41 -13.66
C SER A 159 11.73 -12.73 -13.18
N HIS A 160 12.68 -13.28 -13.93
CA HIS A 160 13.40 -14.52 -13.58
C HIS A 160 12.47 -15.72 -13.35
N LEU A 161 11.42 -15.86 -14.17
CA LEU A 161 10.38 -16.89 -14.02
C LEU A 161 10.92 -18.32 -13.95
N THR A 162 12.06 -18.59 -14.59
CA THR A 162 12.65 -19.93 -14.67
C THR A 162 13.66 -20.25 -13.56
N GLU A 163 14.07 -19.26 -12.77
CA GLU A 163 15.10 -19.41 -11.74
C GLU A 163 14.55 -19.11 -10.35
N ALA A 164 14.31 -17.83 -10.06
CA ALA A 164 13.81 -17.36 -8.77
C ALA A 164 12.89 -16.16 -9.03
N PRO A 165 11.57 -16.36 -9.15
CA PRO A 165 10.70 -15.30 -9.63
C PRO A 165 10.64 -14.10 -8.68
N GLU A 166 10.95 -12.93 -9.21
CA GLU A 166 10.94 -11.67 -8.46
C GLU A 166 9.79 -10.78 -8.92
N LEU A 167 8.99 -10.30 -7.96
CA LEU A 167 7.93 -9.33 -8.17
C LEU A 167 8.48 -7.91 -8.02
N TYR A 168 8.05 -7.04 -8.93
CA TYR A 168 8.04 -5.60 -8.73
C TYR A 168 6.65 -5.10 -9.09
N LEU A 169 5.90 -4.51 -8.16
CA LEU A 169 4.54 -4.05 -8.41
C LEU A 169 4.26 -2.72 -7.72
N ALA A 170 3.97 -1.69 -8.52
CA ALA A 170 3.50 -0.40 -8.04
C ALA A 170 1.98 -0.29 -8.23
N VAL A 171 1.26 0.02 -7.16
CA VAL A 171 -0.20 0.19 -7.14
C VAL A 171 -0.55 1.55 -6.57
N LYS A 172 -1.50 2.23 -7.21
CA LYS A 172 -2.18 3.42 -6.69
C LYS A 172 -3.63 3.09 -6.42
N GLY A 173 -4.16 3.62 -5.34
CA GLY A 173 -5.50 3.31 -4.87
C GLY A 173 -6.13 4.42 -4.04
N ILE A 174 -7.35 4.17 -3.61
CA ILE A 174 -8.11 4.99 -2.67
C ILE A 174 -8.60 4.08 -1.56
N VAL A 175 -8.47 4.54 -0.32
CA VAL A 175 -8.89 3.81 0.89
C VAL A 175 -9.77 4.71 1.74
N SER A 176 -10.91 4.19 2.19
CA SER A 176 -11.78 4.93 3.13
C SER A 176 -11.17 4.94 4.54
N ALA A 177 -11.50 5.93 5.37
CA ALA A 177 -11.01 5.97 6.75
C ALA A 177 -11.34 4.69 7.58
N PRO A 178 -12.54 4.08 7.46
CA PRO A 178 -12.82 2.79 8.10
C PRO A 178 -11.92 1.65 7.63
N GLU A 179 -11.69 1.54 6.32
CA GLU A 179 -10.83 0.50 5.77
C GLU A 179 -9.36 0.73 6.14
N LEU A 180 -8.91 1.98 6.15
CA LEU A 180 -7.57 2.34 6.60
C LEU A 180 -7.36 1.93 8.07
N ALA A 181 -8.35 2.17 8.93
CA ALA A 181 -8.30 1.69 10.31
C ALA A 181 -8.22 0.15 10.38
N ALA A 182 -8.96 -0.57 9.53
CA ALA A 182 -8.88 -2.03 9.47
C ALA A 182 -7.51 -2.54 9.01
N ILE A 183 -6.91 -1.89 8.00
CA ILE A 183 -5.56 -2.19 7.51
C ILE A 183 -4.53 -1.94 8.62
N VAL A 184 -4.57 -0.79 9.28
CA VAL A 184 -3.66 -0.47 10.38
C VAL A 184 -3.81 -1.48 11.52
N ALA A 185 -5.02 -1.87 11.90
CA ALA A 185 -5.24 -2.89 12.93
C ALA A 185 -4.64 -4.26 12.56
N ARG A 186 -4.60 -4.60 11.28
CA ARG A 186 -4.14 -5.90 10.77
C ARG A 186 -2.62 -5.98 10.59
N PHE A 187 -2.00 -4.86 10.23
CA PHE A 187 -0.59 -4.81 9.80
C PHE A 187 0.34 -4.01 10.71
N ALA A 188 -0.17 -3.06 11.50
CA ALA A 188 0.70 -2.31 12.40
C ALA A 188 1.24 -3.23 13.51
N PRO A 189 2.56 -3.28 13.75
CA PRO A 189 3.09 -4.04 14.86
C PRO A 189 2.54 -3.50 16.18
N PRO A 190 2.10 -4.36 17.12
CA PRO A 190 1.52 -3.91 18.38
C PRO A 190 2.36 -2.88 19.14
N PRO A 191 3.70 -2.96 19.18
CA PRO A 191 4.51 -1.93 19.85
C PRO A 191 4.38 -0.52 19.23
N VAL A 192 4.09 -0.41 17.92
CA VAL A 192 3.98 0.87 17.20
C VAL A 192 2.70 1.61 17.59
N LEU A 193 1.60 0.87 17.68
CA LEU A 193 0.29 1.36 18.08
C LEU A 193 -0.28 0.40 19.14
N PRO A 194 0.13 0.54 20.41
CA PRO A 194 -0.23 -0.41 21.48
C PRO A 194 -1.73 -0.62 21.65
N ASN A 195 -2.51 0.42 21.36
CA ASN A 195 -3.96 0.40 21.47
C ASN A 195 -4.66 0.40 20.09
N GLY A 196 -3.89 0.31 19.00
CA GLY A 196 -4.36 0.33 17.62
C GLY A 196 -5.38 1.43 17.30
N PRO A 197 -6.16 1.25 16.23
CA PRO A 197 -7.35 2.05 15.96
C PRO A 197 -8.60 1.57 16.74
N GLY A 198 -8.42 0.65 17.69
CA GLY A 198 -9.51 0.18 18.54
C GLY A 198 -10.08 1.34 19.37
N GLY A 199 -11.40 1.51 19.33
CA GLY A 199 -12.11 2.57 20.05
C GLY A 199 -12.27 3.89 19.28
N LEU A 200 -11.71 4.01 18.08
CA LEU A 200 -12.01 5.13 17.19
C LEU A 200 -13.47 5.05 16.72
N SER A 201 -14.14 6.19 16.67
CA SER A 201 -15.53 6.31 16.19
C SER A 201 -15.67 7.48 15.22
N GLY A 202 -16.77 7.52 14.45
CA GLY A 202 -16.99 8.59 13.47
C GLY A 202 -15.94 8.66 12.36
N LEU A 203 -15.36 7.51 11.96
CA LEU A 203 -14.37 7.42 10.89
C LEU A 203 -14.96 7.95 9.58
N ALA A 204 -14.38 9.01 9.05
CA ALA A 204 -14.83 9.70 7.84
C ALA A 204 -13.63 10.15 6.98
N GLY A 205 -13.89 10.40 5.70
CA GLY A 205 -12.88 10.77 4.72
C GLY A 205 -12.22 9.58 4.04
N GLU A 206 -11.20 9.87 3.24
CA GLU A 206 -10.46 8.89 2.45
C GLU A 206 -8.97 9.27 2.38
N ALA A 207 -8.14 8.33 1.91
CA ALA A 207 -6.75 8.60 1.58
C ALA A 207 -6.43 8.05 0.19
N GLY A 208 -5.64 8.80 -0.57
CA GLY A 208 -4.95 8.25 -1.74
C GLY A 208 -3.80 7.38 -1.26
N ALA A 209 -3.68 6.16 -1.77
CA ALA A 209 -2.61 5.24 -1.40
C ALA A 209 -1.71 4.96 -2.60
N THR A 210 -0.40 4.94 -2.38
CA THR A 210 0.60 4.39 -3.31
C THR A 210 1.35 3.30 -2.57
N VAL A 211 1.44 2.11 -3.15
CA VAL A 211 2.13 0.96 -2.58
C VAL A 211 3.09 0.41 -3.62
N LEU A 212 4.32 0.11 -3.20
CA LEU A 212 5.32 -0.58 -3.98
C LEU A 212 5.65 -1.90 -3.26
N LEU A 213 5.53 -3.00 -4.00
CA LEU A 213 5.89 -4.33 -3.56
C LEU A 213 7.09 -4.80 -4.37
N ALA A 214 8.15 -5.27 -3.70
CA ALA A 214 9.33 -5.82 -4.35
C ALA A 214 9.85 -7.06 -3.63
N GLY A 215 10.36 -8.06 -4.35
CA GLY A 215 11.05 -9.21 -3.75
C GLY A 215 10.64 -10.55 -4.35
N SER A 216 11.11 -11.64 -3.73
CA SER A 216 10.89 -13.01 -4.21
C SER A 216 9.43 -13.47 -4.02
N LEU A 217 8.88 -14.13 -5.03
CA LEU A 217 7.58 -14.79 -4.94
C LEU A 217 7.61 -16.14 -4.18
N GLU A 218 8.80 -16.68 -3.91
CA GLU A 218 8.97 -17.88 -3.08
C GLU A 218 8.60 -17.63 -1.62
N HIS A 219 8.80 -16.39 -1.16
CA HIS A 219 8.56 -15.95 0.22
C HIS A 219 7.70 -14.69 0.21
N LEU A 220 6.40 -14.86 -0.04
CA LEU A 220 5.45 -13.74 -0.14
C LEU A 220 5.39 -12.87 1.13
N GLU A 221 5.70 -13.46 2.29
CA GLU A 221 5.80 -12.78 3.58
C GLU A 221 7.01 -11.84 3.70
N ASP A 222 8.03 -12.03 2.87
CA ASP A 222 9.30 -11.29 2.91
C ASP A 222 9.37 -10.21 1.83
N LEU A 223 8.26 -9.96 1.12
CA LEU A 223 8.18 -8.85 0.16
C LEU A 223 8.42 -7.52 0.87
N ASP A 224 9.33 -6.72 0.31
CA ASP A 224 9.53 -5.34 0.70
C ASP A 224 8.30 -4.53 0.30
N VAL A 225 7.72 -3.83 1.28
CA VAL A 225 6.54 -3.00 1.10
C VAL A 225 6.85 -1.55 1.45
N GLU A 226 6.96 -0.72 0.42
CA GLU A 226 6.97 0.73 0.59
C GLU A 226 5.56 1.27 0.34
N TRP A 227 5.16 2.26 1.13
CA TRP A 227 3.83 2.83 1.00
C TRP A 227 3.79 4.33 1.34
N GLU A 228 2.84 5.00 0.72
CA GLU A 228 2.53 6.41 0.92
C GLU A 228 1.01 6.60 0.94
N LEU A 229 0.54 7.42 1.87
CA LEU A 229 -0.85 7.81 2.05
C LEU A 229 -0.95 9.34 1.99
N ASP A 230 -1.86 9.83 1.16
CA ASP A 230 -2.29 11.22 1.06
C ASP A 230 -3.67 11.32 1.70
N ALA A 231 -3.71 11.80 2.95
CA ALA A 231 -4.93 11.93 3.73
C ALA A 231 -5.81 13.06 3.18
N ARG A 232 -7.10 12.77 2.98
CA ARG A 232 -8.09 13.71 2.42
C ARG A 232 -9.31 13.78 3.31
N ALA A 233 -9.36 14.86 4.10
CA ALA A 233 -10.46 15.14 5.02
C ALA A 233 -10.73 14.00 6.01
N ILE A 234 -9.68 13.33 6.50
CA ILE A 234 -9.83 12.26 7.48
C ILE A 234 -10.40 12.83 8.78
N GLY A 235 -11.35 12.12 9.39
CA GLY A 235 -11.94 12.48 10.67
C GLY A 235 -12.23 11.26 11.52
N PHE A 236 -12.07 11.40 12.83
CA PHE A 236 -12.38 10.40 13.83
C PHE A 236 -12.45 11.02 15.24
N ALA A 237 -13.19 10.38 16.13
CA ALA A 237 -13.17 10.68 17.55
C ALA A 237 -12.45 9.56 18.31
N ASP A 238 -11.52 9.95 19.17
CA ASP A 238 -10.80 9.06 20.07
C ASP A 238 -11.21 9.38 21.52
N PRO A 239 -11.85 8.45 22.26
CA PRO A 239 -12.26 8.68 23.64
C PRO A 239 -11.08 8.99 24.58
N ARG A 240 -9.85 8.64 24.20
CA ARG A 240 -8.63 8.93 24.97
C ARG A 240 -8.19 10.38 24.86
N VAL A 241 -8.51 11.05 23.76
CA VAL A 241 -8.12 12.45 23.49
C VAL A 241 -9.23 13.42 23.93
N GLY A 242 -10.48 12.96 23.99
CA GLY A 242 -11.62 13.76 24.46
C GLY A 242 -12.15 14.79 23.45
N PHE A 243 -11.42 15.05 22.37
CA PHE A 243 -11.82 15.94 21.27
C PHE A 243 -11.76 15.20 19.92
N PRO A 244 -12.75 15.40 19.04
CA PRO A 244 -12.73 14.81 17.71
C PRO A 244 -11.65 15.46 16.84
N LEU A 245 -10.97 14.64 16.06
CA LEU A 245 -10.14 15.07 14.95
C LEU A 245 -10.98 15.12 13.68
N SER A 246 -10.87 16.19 12.92
CA SER A 246 -11.62 16.35 11.67
C SER A 246 -10.82 17.12 10.64
N GLN A 247 -11.20 16.95 9.38
CA GLN A 247 -10.58 17.64 8.24
C GLN A 247 -9.06 17.46 8.22
N VAL A 248 -8.59 16.24 8.51
CA VAL A 248 -7.15 15.93 8.50
C VAL A 248 -6.67 15.74 7.07
N TYR A 249 -5.64 16.49 6.70
CA TYR A 249 -4.93 16.41 5.42
C TYR A 249 -3.42 16.30 5.66
N GLY A 250 -2.70 15.68 4.73
CA GLY A 250 -1.25 15.58 4.80
C GLY A 250 -0.76 14.23 4.31
N LYS A 251 0.54 14.01 4.41
CA LYS A 251 1.20 12.83 3.86
C LYS A 251 1.75 11.94 4.97
N VAL A 252 1.51 10.65 4.87
CA VAL A 252 2.10 9.62 5.74
C VAL A 252 2.79 8.59 4.86
N HIS A 253 4.04 8.25 5.13
CA HIS A 253 4.76 7.28 4.30
C HIS A 253 5.74 6.44 5.10
N SER A 254 6.07 5.26 4.58
CA SER A 254 7.12 4.41 5.12
C SER A 254 8.50 5.03 4.92
N ILE A 255 9.35 4.94 5.93
CA ILE A 255 10.78 5.23 5.84
C ILE A 255 11.56 4.01 6.31
N SER A 256 12.88 3.97 6.06
CA SER A 256 13.73 2.90 6.57
C SER A 256 13.53 2.74 8.08
N HIS A 257 12.98 1.59 8.48
CA HIS A 257 12.62 1.27 9.87
C HIS A 257 11.71 2.32 10.53
N GLY A 258 10.70 2.86 9.84
CA GLY A 258 9.83 3.86 10.45
C GLY A 258 8.62 4.28 9.62
N ILE A 259 7.89 5.26 10.16
CA ILE A 259 6.80 5.97 9.47
C ILE A 259 7.04 7.47 9.64
N ALA A 260 6.93 8.24 8.57
CA ALA A 260 7.01 9.69 8.59
C ALA A 260 5.63 10.31 8.34
N PHE A 261 5.38 11.44 9.02
CA PHE A 261 4.18 12.26 8.95
C PHE A 261 4.59 13.67 8.53
N GLU A 262 4.11 14.11 7.37
CA GLU A 262 4.48 15.38 6.75
C GLU A 262 3.25 16.25 6.57
N GLN A 263 3.33 17.47 7.11
CA GLN A 263 2.31 18.51 6.98
C GLN A 263 0.90 18.02 7.33
N MET A 264 0.79 17.24 8.41
CA MET A 264 -0.50 16.73 8.88
C MET A 264 -1.30 17.89 9.50
N THR A 265 -2.17 18.51 8.70
CA THR A 265 -3.03 19.62 9.10
C THR A 265 -4.42 19.12 9.44
N GLY A 266 -5.10 19.76 10.39
CA GLY A 266 -6.49 19.44 10.68
C GLY A 266 -7.04 20.22 11.87
N LEU A 267 -8.23 19.82 12.32
CA LEU A 267 -8.91 20.39 13.47
C LEU A 267 -8.99 19.36 14.59
N LEU A 268 -8.52 19.73 15.79
CA LEU A 268 -8.83 19.03 17.03
C LEU A 268 -9.88 19.87 17.76
N GLY A 269 -11.12 19.39 17.81
CA GLY A 269 -12.25 20.24 18.19
C GLY A 269 -12.37 21.42 17.23
N LYS A 270 -12.17 22.65 17.71
CA LYS A 270 -12.12 23.87 16.89
C LYS A 270 -10.70 24.40 16.67
N THR A 271 -9.70 23.75 17.26
CA THR A 271 -8.30 24.19 17.19
C THR A 271 -7.67 23.69 15.90
N ALA A 272 -7.20 24.61 15.07
CA ALA A 272 -6.43 24.28 13.88
C ALA A 272 -4.97 23.99 14.26
N LEU A 273 -4.46 22.87 13.79
CA LEU A 273 -3.10 22.43 14.09
C LEU A 273 -2.43 21.77 12.88
N THR A 274 -1.11 21.82 12.88
CA THR A 274 -0.22 21.14 11.95
C THR A 274 0.75 20.28 12.74
N VAL A 275 0.89 19.01 12.37
CA VAL A 275 1.81 18.05 12.95
C VAL A 275 2.82 17.60 11.90
N ASN A 276 4.08 17.51 12.29
CA ASN A 276 5.13 16.83 11.55
C ASN A 276 5.84 15.88 12.49
N GLY A 277 6.33 14.74 11.99
CA GLY A 277 7.07 13.84 12.85
C GLY A 277 7.37 12.51 12.22
N ASN A 278 7.94 11.62 13.02
CA ASN A 278 8.19 10.25 12.64
C ASN A 278 8.08 9.31 13.85
N ILE A 279 7.84 8.04 13.52
CA ILE A 279 7.95 6.92 14.45
C ILE A 279 9.06 6.02 13.91
N ARG A 280 10.06 5.70 14.73
CA ARG A 280 11.21 4.86 14.35
C ARG A 280 11.21 3.54 15.10
N TYR A 281 11.57 2.47 14.39
CA TYR A 281 11.60 1.07 14.82
C TYR A 281 13.02 0.48 14.70
N PRO A 282 14.00 0.99 15.46
CA PRO A 282 15.34 0.42 15.47
C PRO A 282 15.31 -1.07 15.86
N GLN A 283 16.05 -1.93 15.13
CA GLN A 283 15.98 -3.40 15.25
C GLN A 283 16.25 -3.96 16.67
N GLN A 284 16.93 -3.19 17.54
CA GLN A 284 17.32 -3.63 18.88
C GLN A 284 17.00 -2.62 19.98
N GLU A 285 16.24 -1.56 19.69
CA GLU A 285 15.89 -0.53 20.68
C GLU A 285 14.37 -0.32 20.78
N LYS A 286 13.96 0.49 21.75
CA LYS A 286 12.55 0.87 21.88
C LYS A 286 12.11 1.73 20.69
N ILE A 287 10.84 1.63 20.35
CA ILE A 287 10.22 2.51 19.37
C ILE A 287 10.31 3.95 19.84
N LEU A 288 10.79 4.83 18.97
CA LEU A 288 10.96 6.25 19.26
C LEU A 288 9.92 7.07 18.50
N TYR A 289 9.30 8.00 19.20
CA TYR A 289 8.39 8.98 18.66
C TYR A 289 9.12 10.32 18.64
N ASP A 290 8.95 11.06 17.55
CA ASP A 290 9.47 12.42 17.41
C ASP A 290 8.48 13.24 16.58
N PHE A 291 7.70 14.09 17.26
CA PHE A 291 6.65 14.88 16.65
C PHE A 291 6.77 16.33 17.08
N THR A 292 6.39 17.22 16.18
CA THR A 292 6.18 18.65 16.44
C THR A 292 4.76 18.99 16.04
N ALA A 293 4.08 19.76 16.88
CA ALA A 293 2.75 20.27 16.63
C ALA A 293 2.78 21.79 16.78
N ALA A 294 2.15 22.49 15.86
CA ALA A 294 1.95 23.94 15.95
C ALA A 294 0.53 24.28 15.55
N GLY A 295 -0.05 25.30 16.17
CA GLY A 295 -1.43 25.65 15.87
C GLY A 295 -1.91 26.91 16.55
N ARG A 296 -3.18 27.20 16.31
CA ARG A 296 -3.88 28.34 16.90
C ARG A 296 -5.29 27.90 17.27
N GLY A 297 -5.67 28.18 18.50
CA GLY A 297 -6.96 27.78 19.06
C GLY A 297 -7.54 28.83 19.98
N ASP A 298 -8.81 28.62 20.36
CA ASP A 298 -9.43 29.32 21.47
C ASP A 298 -8.67 29.00 22.76
N ALA A 299 -8.34 30.03 23.54
CA ALA A 299 -7.49 29.86 24.72
C ALA A 299 -8.14 29.00 25.81
N ASN A 300 -9.47 29.06 25.95
CA ASN A 300 -10.21 28.24 26.92
C ASN A 300 -10.23 26.78 26.47
N GLU A 301 -10.47 26.53 25.18
CA GLU A 301 -10.46 25.18 24.61
C GLU A 301 -9.08 24.52 24.72
N LEU A 302 -8.00 25.24 24.39
CA LEU A 302 -6.62 24.76 24.52
C LEU A 302 -6.27 24.41 25.97
N LEU A 303 -6.72 25.22 26.93
CA LEU A 303 -6.49 24.95 28.35
C LEU A 303 -7.17 23.65 28.81
N ILE A 304 -8.40 23.40 28.33
CA ILE A 304 -9.12 22.14 28.59
C ILE A 304 -8.37 20.96 27.94
N MET A 305 -7.87 21.12 26.72
CA MET A 305 -7.09 20.08 26.02
C MET A 305 -5.80 19.68 26.76
N LEU A 306 -5.16 20.63 27.45
CA LEU A 306 -3.97 20.37 28.27
C LEU A 306 -4.30 19.75 29.65
N GLY A 307 -5.56 19.37 29.89
CA GLY A 307 -6.01 18.81 31.16
C GLY A 307 -6.21 19.86 32.27
N GLY A 308 -6.25 21.15 31.91
CA GLY A 308 -6.55 22.24 32.84
C GLY A 308 -8.03 22.25 33.21
N ALA A 309 -8.31 22.54 34.49
CA ALA A 309 -9.66 22.88 34.95
C ALA A 309 -9.74 24.40 35.11
N VAL A 310 -10.65 25.05 34.39
CA VAL A 310 -10.94 26.48 34.57
C VAL A 310 -11.98 26.61 35.67
N PRO A 311 -11.70 27.30 36.79
CA PRO A 311 -12.72 27.56 37.81
C PRO A 311 -13.92 28.26 37.18
N ALA A 312 -15.15 27.92 37.61
CA ALA A 312 -16.37 28.51 37.04
C ALA A 312 -16.44 30.04 37.16
N THR A 313 -15.65 30.62 38.08
CA THR A 313 -15.51 32.05 38.30
C THR A 313 -14.47 32.72 37.39
N THR A 314 -13.73 31.95 36.59
CA THR A 314 -12.68 32.46 35.70
C THR A 314 -13.15 32.44 34.25
N ILE A 315 -13.05 33.59 33.59
CA ILE A 315 -13.33 33.73 32.17
C ILE A 315 -11.99 33.77 31.44
N VAL A 316 -11.79 32.83 30.51
CA VAL A 316 -10.65 32.82 29.58
C VAL A 316 -11.20 33.11 28.20
N ASP A 317 -10.65 34.12 27.52
CA ASP A 317 -11.12 34.54 26.21
C ASP A 317 -9.98 34.91 25.24
N GLY A 318 -10.26 34.82 23.94
CA GLY A 318 -9.26 35.10 22.90
C GLY A 318 -8.59 33.84 22.36
N THR A 319 -7.46 34.04 21.69
CA THR A 319 -6.77 32.98 20.96
C THR A 319 -5.34 32.85 21.41
N THR A 320 -4.84 31.62 21.41
CA THR A 320 -3.46 31.27 21.75
C THR A 320 -2.83 30.55 20.57
N GLU A 321 -1.62 30.97 20.22
CA GLU A 321 -0.76 30.19 19.32
C GLU A 321 0.12 29.28 20.16
N PHE A 322 0.36 28.07 19.69
CA PHE A 322 1.17 27.10 20.40
C PHE A 322 2.16 26.42 19.48
N LYS A 323 3.29 26.02 20.05
CA LYS A 323 4.19 25.03 19.47
C LYS A 323 4.54 24.02 20.56
N ALA A 324 4.53 22.74 20.20
CA ALA A 324 4.86 21.65 21.09
C ALA A 324 5.70 20.62 20.34
N SER A 325 6.55 19.92 21.06
CA SER A 325 7.32 18.78 20.57
C SER A 325 7.14 17.61 21.53
N LEU A 326 6.83 16.44 20.98
CA LEU A 326 6.70 15.16 21.65
C LEU A 326 7.87 14.28 21.22
N SER A 327 8.69 13.81 22.17
CA SER A 327 9.84 12.95 21.85
C SER A 327 10.07 11.85 22.89
N GLY A 328 10.65 10.74 22.44
CA GLY A 328 11.08 9.63 23.30
C GLY A 328 10.33 8.31 23.04
N PRO A 329 10.57 7.28 23.86
CA PRO A 329 9.88 6.00 23.71
C PRO A 329 8.45 6.05 24.24
N ALA A 330 7.60 5.12 23.80
CA ALA A 330 6.17 5.07 24.16
C ALA A 330 5.89 5.10 25.69
N ASP A 331 6.81 4.57 26.49
CA ASP A 331 6.70 4.48 27.95
C ASP A 331 7.31 5.68 28.71
N LEU A 332 8.00 6.59 28.00
CA LEU A 332 8.62 7.78 28.59
C LEU A 332 8.59 8.95 27.59
N LEU A 333 7.40 9.24 27.08
CA LEU A 333 7.19 10.37 26.17
C LEU A 333 7.36 11.70 26.92
N ARG A 334 8.23 12.57 26.40
CA ARG A 334 8.43 13.93 26.88
C ARG A 334 7.74 14.90 25.94
N VAL A 335 6.96 15.82 26.49
CA VAL A 335 6.38 16.95 25.75
C VAL A 335 6.99 18.23 26.27
N THR A 336 7.45 19.07 25.35
CA THR A 336 7.88 20.44 25.63
C THR A 336 7.17 21.38 24.68
N GLY A 337 6.87 22.59 25.11
CA GLY A 337 6.21 23.55 24.23
C GLY A 337 6.12 24.94 24.81
N ASN A 338 5.65 25.86 23.98
CA ASN A 338 5.42 27.25 24.33
C ASN A 338 4.03 27.69 23.83
N LEU A 339 3.41 28.59 24.59
CA LEU A 339 2.12 29.21 24.31
C LEU A 339 2.33 30.73 24.21
N ASP A 340 1.89 31.35 23.11
CA ASP A 340 1.79 32.80 23.01
C ASP A 340 0.43 33.25 23.57
N LEU A 341 0.49 33.88 24.75
CA LEU A 341 -0.69 34.32 25.49
C LEU A 341 -1.00 35.81 25.24
N THR A 342 -0.32 36.46 24.29
CA THR A 342 -0.48 37.90 24.00
C THR A 342 -1.95 38.24 23.71
N GLN A 343 -2.62 37.40 22.92
CA GLN A 343 -4.03 37.57 22.54
C GLN A 343 -5.02 36.85 23.47
N THR A 344 -4.55 36.35 24.61
CA THR A 344 -5.35 35.71 25.65
C THR A 344 -5.71 36.72 26.73
N GLY A 345 -6.99 36.78 27.07
CA GLY A 345 -7.52 37.45 28.25
C GLY A 345 -7.92 36.41 29.30
N VAL A 346 -7.67 36.74 30.57
CA VAL A 346 -8.07 35.94 31.72
C VAL A 346 -8.63 36.89 32.75
N VAL A 347 -9.86 36.66 33.23
CA VAL A 347 -10.47 37.44 34.31
C VAL A 347 -10.95 36.46 35.37
N SER A 348 -10.39 36.54 36.57
CA SER A 348 -10.81 35.76 37.73
C SER A 348 -12.04 36.38 38.40
N GLY A 349 -12.76 35.60 39.21
CA GLY A 349 -13.96 36.05 39.92
C GLY A 349 -13.71 37.21 40.89
N ASP A 350 -12.47 37.36 41.34
CA ASP A 350 -12.03 38.44 42.22
C ASP A 350 -11.67 39.72 41.44
N GLY A 351 -11.92 39.75 40.12
CA GLY A 351 -11.70 40.89 39.23
C GLY A 351 -10.26 41.05 38.73
N TRP A 352 -9.32 40.23 39.22
CA TRP A 352 -7.93 40.23 38.78
C TRP A 352 -7.76 39.44 37.48
N GLY A 353 -6.92 39.91 36.58
CA GLY A 353 -6.81 39.30 35.28
C GLY A 353 -5.72 39.84 34.37
N LYS A 354 -5.42 39.06 33.35
CA LYS A 354 -4.60 39.49 32.20
C LYS A 354 -5.54 40.05 31.14
N VAL A 355 -5.26 41.24 30.62
CA VAL A 355 -5.95 41.79 29.44
C VAL A 355 -5.26 41.35 28.15
N LYS A 356 -6.03 41.31 27.05
CA LYS A 356 -5.51 41.05 25.71
C LYS A 356 -4.56 42.16 25.26
N GLY A 357 -3.56 41.80 24.46
CA GLY A 357 -2.56 42.71 23.91
C GLY A 357 -1.33 42.94 24.79
N VAL A 358 -1.34 42.46 26.05
CA VAL A 358 -0.14 42.41 26.88
C VAL A 358 0.63 41.15 26.52
N THR A 359 1.88 41.33 26.05
CA THR A 359 2.80 40.24 25.74
C THR A 359 3.05 39.39 26.97
N SER A 360 2.89 38.09 26.80
CA SER A 360 3.29 37.08 27.77
C SER A 360 3.32 35.74 27.08
N ASP A 361 4.20 34.87 27.51
CA ASP A 361 4.27 33.49 27.05
C ASP A 361 4.28 32.50 28.21
N ALA A 362 3.98 31.25 27.89
CA ALA A 362 4.10 30.15 28.83
C ALA A 362 4.86 28.99 28.20
N GLU A 363 5.98 28.62 28.81
CA GLU A 363 6.72 27.42 28.47
C GLU A 363 6.32 26.26 29.39
N PHE A 364 6.22 25.06 28.83
CA PHE A 364 5.92 23.86 29.60
C PHE A 364 6.82 22.68 29.22
N ALA A 365 7.09 21.84 30.21
CA ALA A 365 7.74 20.55 30.06
C ALA A 365 7.05 19.51 30.93
N LEU A 366 6.68 18.37 30.32
CA LEU A 366 5.97 17.29 30.99
C LEU A 366 6.36 15.92 30.45
N HIS A 367 6.14 14.89 31.27
CA HIS A 367 6.19 13.49 30.88
C HIS A 367 4.79 12.89 30.84
N LEU A 368 4.47 12.19 29.76
CA LEU A 368 3.30 11.33 29.66
C LEU A 368 3.62 10.00 30.35
N ILE A 369 3.00 9.75 31.50
CA ILE A 369 3.15 8.50 32.27
C ILE A 369 2.12 7.46 31.79
N SER A 370 0.94 7.92 31.37
CA SER A 370 -0.08 7.12 30.69
C SER A 370 -0.97 8.04 29.83
N PRO A 371 -1.85 7.52 28.95
CA PRO A 371 -2.72 8.34 28.10
C PRO A 371 -3.53 9.38 28.88
N ASN A 372 -3.82 9.13 30.17
CA ASN A 372 -4.62 10.00 31.03
C ASN A 372 -3.84 10.51 32.25
N ARG A 373 -2.51 10.32 32.30
CA ARG A 373 -1.69 10.76 33.43
C ARG A 373 -0.43 11.45 32.95
N VAL A 374 -0.34 12.72 33.27
CA VAL A 374 0.78 13.59 32.95
C VAL A 374 1.51 13.95 34.24
N ARG A 375 2.85 13.96 34.21
CA ARG A 375 3.67 14.62 35.21
C ARG A 375 4.22 15.91 34.64
N LEU A 376 3.77 17.02 35.19
CA LEU A 376 4.28 18.34 34.88
C LEU A 376 5.61 18.53 35.61
N ASP A 377 6.70 18.74 34.87
CA ASP A 377 8.01 18.95 35.47
C ASP A 377 8.29 20.43 35.67
N ARG A 378 7.85 21.28 34.73
CA ARG A 378 8.06 22.73 34.78
C ARG A 378 7.00 23.49 33.97
N VAL A 379 6.56 24.63 34.51
CA VAL A 379 5.87 25.69 33.77
C VAL A 379 6.55 27.00 34.12
N PHE A 380 6.81 27.82 33.11
CA PHE A 380 7.44 29.13 33.26
C PHE A 380 6.62 30.17 32.49
N PHE A 381 6.47 31.36 33.07
CA PHE A 381 5.71 32.47 32.48
C PHE A 381 6.64 33.68 32.39
N GLU A 382 6.74 34.29 31.20
CA GLU A 382 7.46 35.56 30.96
C GLU A 382 6.50 36.72 30.72
#